data_AF-A0A367W8T3-F1
#
_entry.id   AF-A0A367W8T3-F1
#
_cell.length_a   1.000
_cell.length_b   1.000
_cell.length_c   1.000
_cell.angle_alpha   90.00
_cell.angle_beta   90.00
_cell.angle_gamma   90.00
#
_symmetry.space_group_name_H-M   'P 1'
#
loop_
_entity.id
_entity.type
_entity.pdbx_description
1 polymer ?
#
loop_
_entity_poly.entity_id
_entity_poly.type
_entity_poly.pdbx_seq_one_letter_code
_entity_poly.pdbx_strand_id
1 'polypeptide(L)'
;MGTVFTNQISASRAFVGDGARDQFAFDFAVFDPGDIRVLHDGEEIETGFHIALGQTDEGAGGVVTFEIPPAPGVSVMITRSLRLRRLSSYDAMSVPRGDAIDRDLDFVTAAIGDIDRAFAGTLRLDEGDRDQASAKLPVIAAGRTLIWNDVGDGLANGPSGAEIAKAETNATLAQSAANRAEAADTRSQNALQSFVKADAGPMLDLDFRSGNALLWEDERRRPVMDVPVNRIMDIRETGSLVRLSSGARLTLPAASVARNGVCYRVFNGDGTMVDIATASGDVIHPVNGGAESGVYPLPIRGDMVDIVCDGTHGGRWFACPVRESGPIIKLLRTAPQSIPAGGAFLIEWDQVVEDSHGLYDGAEYGVTGLAPGYYHIDIGVSFPVTYEAVMTTLYVERFNGTAWATHLQSNDITATGNGANHTLRLNGVARIGATPATGLRVRVLHSDDVTRNIGASDLLTWWHLHRIGG
;
A
#
# COMPACT_ATOMS: atom_id res chain seq x y z
N MET A 1 20.78 72.29 28.95
CA MET A 1 19.63 71.42 29.29
C MET A 1 19.45 70.50 28.10
N GLY A 2 19.85 69.24 28.23
CA GLY A 2 19.93 68.27 27.13
C GLY A 2 18.61 68.18 26.36
N THR A 3 18.66 68.55 25.08
CA THR A 3 17.53 68.70 24.17
C THR A 3 17.01 67.38 23.61
N VAL A 4 17.61 66.25 23.99
CA VAL A 4 17.39 64.97 23.31
C VAL A 4 16.04 64.30 23.65
N PHE A 5 15.36 64.68 24.75
CA PHE A 5 14.15 63.95 25.19
C PHE A 5 12.89 64.79 25.44
N THR A 6 12.88 66.08 25.14
CA THR A 6 11.67 66.89 25.48
C THR A 6 10.47 66.60 24.58
N ASN A 7 10.61 65.92 23.43
CA ASN A 7 9.46 65.56 22.56
C ASN A 7 9.71 64.51 21.45
N GLN A 8 10.77 63.68 21.51
CA GLN A 8 11.12 62.79 20.37
C GLN A 8 10.69 61.34 20.58
N ILE A 9 9.55 60.96 20.00
CA ILE A 9 8.98 59.60 20.12
C ILE A 9 9.52 58.65 19.03
N SER A 10 10.02 59.17 17.90
CA SER A 10 10.51 58.35 16.78
C SER A 10 11.93 58.74 16.37
N ALA A 11 12.79 57.74 16.11
CA ALA A 11 14.12 57.92 15.51
C ALA A 11 14.13 57.57 14.01
N SER A 12 12.95 57.61 13.39
CA SER A 12 12.77 57.39 11.95
C SER A 12 11.63 58.25 11.42
N ARG A 13 11.70 58.57 10.13
CA ARG A 13 10.66 59.32 9.43
C ARG A 13 10.49 58.80 8.01
N ALA A 14 9.25 58.48 7.67
CA ALA A 14 8.87 57.98 6.35
C ALA A 14 8.26 59.10 5.49
N PHE A 15 8.57 59.05 4.20
CA PHE A 15 8.03 59.92 3.17
C PHE A 15 7.70 59.11 1.91
N VAL A 16 6.92 59.70 1.02
CA VAL A 16 6.66 59.15 -0.31
C VAL A 16 7.20 60.14 -1.35
N GLY A 17 7.96 59.63 -2.31
CA GLY A 17 8.44 60.38 -3.47
C GLY A 17 7.28 60.83 -4.35
N ASP A 18 7.39 62.05 -4.88
CA ASP A 18 6.43 62.65 -5.81
C ASP A 18 7.07 62.97 -7.17
N GLY A 19 8.35 62.61 -7.37
CA GLY A 19 9.13 62.90 -8.56
C GLY A 19 9.59 64.35 -8.70
N ALA A 20 9.31 65.23 -7.73
CA ALA A 20 9.64 66.66 -7.80
C ALA A 20 10.37 67.19 -6.56
N ARG A 21 10.02 66.70 -5.36
CA ARG A 21 10.63 67.08 -4.09
C ARG A 21 11.96 66.34 -3.90
N ASP A 22 13.01 67.12 -3.68
CA ASP A 22 14.38 66.65 -3.41
C ASP A 22 14.78 66.76 -1.93
N GLN A 23 14.10 67.59 -1.14
CA GLN A 23 14.42 67.84 0.27
C GLN A 23 13.44 67.16 1.24
N PHE A 24 14.02 66.45 2.22
CA PHE A 24 13.30 65.66 3.21
C PHE A 24 13.87 65.95 4.60
N ALA A 25 13.13 66.71 5.40
CA ALA A 25 13.53 67.11 6.74
C ALA A 25 13.23 66.03 7.78
N PHE A 26 14.15 65.81 8.71
CA PHE A 26 13.96 64.97 9.89
C PHE A 26 14.23 65.78 11.15
N ASP A 27 13.55 65.44 12.23
CA ASP A 27 13.64 66.15 13.51
C ASP A 27 14.47 65.38 14.54
N PHE A 28 14.69 64.07 14.39
CA PHE A 28 15.36 63.28 15.43
C PHE A 28 16.85 63.62 15.63
N ALA A 29 17.31 63.52 16.88
CA ALA A 29 18.69 63.82 17.27
C ALA A 29 19.71 62.83 16.68
N VAL A 30 20.74 63.36 16.05
CA VAL A 30 21.91 62.66 15.47
C VAL A 30 23.19 63.43 15.81
N PHE A 31 24.34 62.78 15.77
CA PHE A 31 25.60 63.36 16.27
C PHE A 31 26.65 63.55 15.18
N ASP A 32 26.44 62.91 14.03
CA ASP A 32 27.23 63.01 12.80
C ASP A 32 26.35 62.59 11.60
N PRO A 33 26.59 63.08 10.37
CA PRO A 33 25.86 62.63 9.19
C PRO A 33 25.90 61.11 8.98
N GLY A 34 26.99 60.44 9.38
CA GLY A 34 27.13 58.99 9.29
C GLY A 34 26.22 58.18 10.23
N ASP A 35 25.55 58.86 11.17
CA ASP A 35 24.56 58.26 12.07
C ASP A 35 23.16 58.14 11.42
N ILE A 36 23.01 58.52 10.15
CA ILE A 36 21.75 58.44 9.39
C ILE A 36 21.84 57.34 8.33
N ARG A 37 20.70 56.69 8.11
CA ARG A 37 20.46 55.75 7.02
C ARG A 37 19.25 56.18 6.22
N VAL A 38 19.40 56.13 4.91
CA VAL A 38 18.35 56.47 3.95
C VAL A 38 18.02 55.20 3.19
N LEU A 39 16.74 54.84 3.14
CA LEU A 39 16.27 53.65 2.44
C LEU A 39 15.24 54.02 1.38
N HIS A 40 15.32 53.37 0.23
CA HIS A 40 14.31 53.35 -0.82
C HIS A 40 13.64 51.98 -0.83
N ASP A 41 12.32 51.94 -0.61
CA ASP A 41 11.52 50.71 -0.60
C ASP A 41 12.10 49.59 0.31
N GLY A 42 12.79 50.00 1.38
CA GLY A 42 13.43 49.09 2.35
C GLY A 42 14.88 48.73 2.05
N GLU A 43 15.46 49.19 0.94
CA GLU A 43 16.87 49.01 0.60
C GLU A 43 17.69 50.27 0.95
N GLU A 44 18.78 50.10 1.69
CA GLU A 44 19.70 51.19 2.03
C GLU A 44 20.42 51.71 0.78
N ILE A 45 20.44 53.03 0.63
CA ILE A 45 21.22 53.72 -0.39
C ILE A 45 22.35 54.49 0.28
N GLU A 46 23.56 54.40 -0.29
CA GLU A 46 24.76 55.02 0.27
C GLU A 46 25.21 56.29 -0.49
N THR A 47 24.62 56.56 -1.66
CA THR A 47 25.00 57.67 -2.55
C THR A 47 23.78 58.32 -3.20
N GLY A 48 23.96 59.47 -3.88
CA GLY A 48 22.88 60.18 -4.58
C GLY A 48 22.07 61.14 -3.69
N PHE A 49 22.57 61.44 -2.49
CA PHE A 49 21.99 62.41 -1.58
C PHE A 49 23.07 63.07 -0.71
N HIS A 50 22.74 64.23 -0.16
CA HIS A 50 23.54 64.98 0.80
C HIS A 50 22.77 65.17 2.09
N ILE A 51 23.46 65.16 3.22
CA ILE A 51 22.86 65.37 4.54
C ILE A 51 23.38 66.67 5.13
N ALA A 52 22.47 67.59 5.44
CA ALA A 52 22.75 68.79 6.21
C ALA A 52 22.13 68.65 7.60
N LEU A 53 22.95 68.70 8.65
CA LEU A 53 22.46 68.71 10.03
C LEU A 53 22.08 70.13 10.45
N GLY A 54 21.04 70.25 11.28
CA GLY A 54 20.70 71.53 11.92
C GLY A 54 21.84 72.05 12.79
N GLN A 55 22.02 73.37 12.87
CA GLN A 55 23.02 73.94 13.76
C GLN A 55 22.60 73.70 15.22
N THR A 56 23.58 73.50 16.11
CA THR A 56 23.39 73.08 17.51
C THR A 56 22.41 73.95 18.32
N ASP A 57 22.17 75.17 17.86
CA ASP A 57 21.40 76.20 18.55
C ASP A 57 19.94 76.29 18.04
N GLU A 58 19.63 75.63 16.91
CA GLU A 58 18.32 75.66 16.22
C GLU A 58 17.44 74.44 16.50
N GLY A 59 17.99 73.41 17.18
CA GLY A 59 17.28 72.18 17.54
C GLY A 59 17.86 70.92 16.88
N ALA A 60 17.43 69.75 17.36
CA ALA A 60 17.80 68.47 16.78
C ALA A 60 17.19 68.27 15.38
N GLY A 61 17.90 67.56 14.50
CA GLY A 61 17.40 67.20 13.17
C GLY A 61 18.31 67.64 12.01
N GLY A 62 17.75 67.66 10.81
CA GLY A 62 18.44 68.02 9.58
C GLY A 62 17.60 67.78 8.34
N VAL A 63 18.23 67.90 7.17
CA VAL A 63 17.59 67.69 5.87
C VAL A 63 18.45 66.75 5.03
N VAL A 64 17.81 65.73 4.46
CA VAL A 64 18.37 64.92 3.38
C VAL A 64 17.94 65.54 2.05
N THR A 65 18.91 65.83 1.19
CA THR A 65 18.70 66.40 -0.15
C THR A 65 19.16 65.41 -1.20
N PHE A 66 18.23 64.89 -2.00
CA PHE A 66 18.54 63.98 -3.11
C PHE A 66 19.06 64.74 -4.33
N GLU A 67 20.05 64.18 -5.02
CA GLU A 67 20.54 64.72 -6.29
C GLU A 67 19.51 64.57 -7.41
N ILE A 68 18.69 63.51 -7.34
CA ILE A 68 17.56 63.24 -8.22
C ILE A 68 16.33 63.02 -7.34
N PRO A 69 15.25 63.81 -7.48
CA PRO A 69 14.02 63.61 -6.73
C PRO A 69 13.52 62.16 -6.79
N PRO A 70 13.20 61.52 -5.65
CA PRO A 70 12.66 60.16 -5.64
C PRO A 70 11.39 60.06 -6.48
N ALA A 71 11.31 59.03 -7.33
CA ALA A 71 10.20 58.85 -8.27
C ALA A 71 8.84 58.74 -7.54
N PRO A 72 7.73 59.06 -8.22
CA PRO A 72 6.39 58.96 -7.64
C PRO A 72 6.13 57.56 -7.05
N GLY A 73 5.77 57.51 -5.77
CA GLY A 73 5.42 56.26 -5.08
C GLY A 73 6.58 55.51 -4.40
N VAL A 74 7.83 55.91 -4.60
CA VAL A 74 8.98 55.34 -3.87
C VAL A 74 8.88 55.70 -2.39
N SER A 75 8.98 54.70 -1.51
CA SER A 75 9.04 54.90 -0.06
C SER A 75 10.42 55.35 0.34
N VAL A 76 10.52 56.55 0.91
CA VAL A 76 11.77 57.11 1.45
C VAL A 76 11.73 57.03 2.96
N MET A 77 12.60 56.21 3.55
CA MET A 77 12.75 56.11 5.00
C MET A 77 14.09 56.73 5.42
N ILE A 78 14.04 57.71 6.32
CA ILE A 78 15.22 58.29 6.96
C ILE A 78 15.22 57.82 8.40
N THR A 79 16.26 57.11 8.82
CA THR A 79 16.35 56.54 10.17
C THR A 79 17.70 56.80 10.81
N ARG A 80 17.71 56.90 12.13
CA ARG A 80 18.94 56.93 12.91
C ARG A 80 19.54 55.52 13.05
N SER A 81 20.85 55.44 12.96
CA SER A 81 21.65 54.24 13.22
C SER A 81 22.98 54.64 13.87
N LEU A 82 22.99 54.70 15.21
CA LEU A 82 24.19 55.06 15.97
C LEU A 82 25.17 53.88 16.05
N ARG A 83 26.43 54.12 15.65
CA ARG A 83 27.53 53.19 15.90
C ARG A 83 28.18 53.52 17.23
N LEU A 84 28.44 52.51 18.06
CA LEU A 84 29.09 52.72 19.37
C LEU A 84 30.47 53.37 19.18
N ARG A 85 30.60 54.62 19.63
CA ARG A 85 31.84 55.42 19.55
C ARG A 85 31.92 56.40 20.71
N ARG A 86 33.13 56.90 21.00
CA ARG A 86 33.31 58.05 21.91
C ARG A 86 33.16 59.33 21.11
N LEU A 87 32.38 60.29 21.62
CA LEU A 87 32.26 61.62 21.02
C LEU A 87 33.38 62.55 21.52
N SER A 88 33.65 62.53 22.84
CA SER A 88 34.64 63.42 23.46
C SER A 88 35.87 62.67 23.98
N SER A 89 37.03 63.33 23.87
CA SER A 89 38.29 62.92 24.49
C SER A 89 38.54 63.75 25.74
N TYR A 90 38.41 63.14 26.91
CA TYR A 90 38.72 63.77 28.20
C TYR A 90 40.20 63.59 28.53
N ASP A 91 40.93 64.70 28.71
CA ASP A 91 42.29 64.69 29.23
C ASP A 91 42.29 64.72 30.77
N ALA A 92 43.25 64.03 31.39
CA ALA A 92 43.36 63.85 32.83
C ALA A 92 43.60 65.15 33.61
N MET A 93 44.13 66.18 32.96
CA MET A 93 44.49 67.47 33.59
C MET A 93 43.46 68.58 33.37
N SER A 94 42.37 68.30 32.66
CA SER A 94 41.33 69.28 32.33
C SER A 94 40.00 68.95 32.99
N VAL A 95 39.28 69.97 33.47
CA VAL A 95 37.89 69.81 33.90
C VAL A 95 37.05 69.65 32.63
N PRO A 96 36.29 68.55 32.48
CA PRO A 96 35.41 68.38 31.33
C PRO A 96 34.41 69.53 31.26
N ARG A 97 34.18 70.05 30.05
CA ARG A 97 33.15 71.05 29.86
C ARG A 97 31.77 70.38 30.01
N GLY A 98 30.85 71.05 30.68
CA GLY A 98 29.52 70.50 30.96
C GLY A 98 28.70 70.19 29.69
N ASP A 99 28.89 70.99 28.63
CA ASP A 99 28.29 70.76 27.30
C ASP A 99 28.81 69.49 26.63
N ALA A 100 30.11 69.18 26.78
CA ALA A 100 30.70 67.94 26.27
C ALA A 100 30.18 66.70 27.04
N ILE A 101 30.05 66.81 28.37
CA ILE A 101 29.46 65.74 29.20
C ILE A 101 28.01 65.49 28.81
N ASP A 102 27.19 66.55 28.71
CA ASP A 102 25.78 66.45 28.34
C ASP A 102 25.63 65.78 26.97
N ARG A 103 26.45 66.19 25.98
CA ARG A 103 26.44 65.61 24.63
C ARG A 103 26.82 64.13 24.61
N ASP A 104 27.81 63.73 25.41
CA ASP A 104 28.23 62.32 25.52
C ASP A 104 27.14 61.46 26.19
N LEU A 105 26.49 61.97 27.25
CA LEU A 105 25.39 61.28 27.95
C LEU A 105 24.16 61.13 27.04
N ASP A 106 23.83 62.19 26.30
CA ASP A 106 22.76 62.18 25.31
C ASP A 106 23.02 61.14 24.21
N PHE A 107 24.26 61.02 23.74
CA PHE A 107 24.67 60.00 22.77
C PHE A 107 24.51 58.58 23.30
N VAL A 108 25.00 58.31 24.51
CA VAL A 108 24.87 56.98 25.12
C VAL A 108 23.40 56.62 25.30
N THR A 109 22.58 57.56 25.76
CA THR A 109 21.14 57.32 25.96
C THR A 109 20.43 57.04 24.62
N ALA A 110 20.74 57.81 23.57
CA ALA A 110 20.20 57.58 22.24
C ALA A 110 20.66 56.24 21.65
N ALA A 111 21.93 55.86 21.84
CA ALA A 111 22.48 54.59 21.37
C ALA A 111 21.83 53.39 22.08
N ILE A 112 21.57 53.48 23.39
CA ILE A 112 20.82 52.45 24.14
C ILE A 112 19.38 52.33 23.61
N GLY A 113 18.71 53.45 23.33
CA GLY A 113 17.37 53.42 22.75
C GLY A 113 17.32 52.79 21.35
N ASP A 114 18.36 53.00 20.53
CA ASP A 114 18.47 52.35 19.22
C ASP A 114 18.74 50.85 19.34
N ILE A 115 19.53 50.42 20.34
CA ILE A 115 19.73 49.00 20.68
C ILE A 115 18.41 48.35 21.12
N ASP A 116 17.63 49.00 21.99
CA ASP A 116 16.33 48.48 22.43
C ASP A 116 15.36 48.31 21.26
N ARG A 117 15.31 49.29 20.35
CA ARG A 117 14.54 49.20 19.10
C ARG A 117 15.03 48.06 18.21
N ALA A 118 16.34 47.88 18.07
CA ALA A 118 16.90 46.78 17.29
C ALA A 118 16.51 45.41 17.87
N PHE A 119 16.50 45.27 19.19
CA PHE A 119 16.04 44.05 19.86
C PHE A 119 14.53 43.79 19.68
N ALA A 120 13.71 44.78 19.34
CA ALA A 120 12.27 44.57 19.15
C ALA A 120 11.95 43.68 17.94
N GLY A 121 12.84 43.64 16.93
CA GLY A 121 12.71 42.81 15.73
C GLY A 121 13.41 41.45 15.80
N THR A 122 14.06 41.11 16.92
CA THR A 122 14.79 39.85 17.07
C THR A 122 13.94 38.75 17.67
N LEU A 123 14.28 37.49 17.39
CA LEU A 123 13.70 36.35 18.10
C LEU A 123 14.08 36.41 19.59
N ARG A 124 13.09 36.32 20.47
CA ARG A 124 13.26 36.36 21.93
C ARG A 124 12.72 35.08 22.55
N LEU A 125 13.44 34.56 23.53
CA LEU A 125 12.93 33.54 24.43
C LEU A 125 11.99 34.18 25.45
N ASP A 126 10.98 33.41 25.87
CA ASP A 126 10.19 33.74 27.05
C ASP A 126 11.11 33.84 28.28
N GLU A 127 10.68 34.59 29.31
CA GLU A 127 11.47 34.78 30.52
C GLU A 127 11.77 33.46 31.23
N GLY A 128 10.83 32.50 31.23
CA GLY A 128 11.01 31.18 31.85
C GLY A 128 12.07 30.30 31.17
N ASP A 129 12.37 30.56 29.90
CA ASP A 129 13.21 29.70 29.07
C ASP A 129 14.66 30.19 28.95
N ARG A 130 14.98 31.41 29.42
CA ARG A 130 16.28 32.06 29.16
C ARG A 130 17.49 31.33 29.74
N ASP A 131 17.30 30.63 30.85
CA ASP A 131 18.37 29.87 31.52
C ASP A 131 18.46 28.43 31.02
N GLN A 132 17.49 27.98 30.21
CA GLN A 132 17.33 26.58 29.81
C GLN A 132 17.43 26.38 28.30
N ALA A 133 17.22 27.43 27.50
CA ALA A 133 17.23 27.36 26.04
C ALA A 133 18.07 28.47 25.39
N SER A 134 18.43 28.27 24.13
CA SER A 134 19.19 29.23 23.33
C SER A 134 18.47 29.60 22.03
N ALA A 135 18.30 30.91 21.80
CA ALA A 135 17.85 31.44 20.51
C ALA A 135 18.98 31.56 19.47
N LYS A 136 20.15 30.95 19.72
CA LYS A 136 21.26 30.94 18.76
C LYS A 136 20.84 30.20 17.49
N LEU A 137 20.93 30.87 16.35
CA LEU A 137 20.63 30.26 15.06
C LEU A 137 21.66 29.16 14.74
N PRO A 138 21.22 28.01 14.17
CA PRO A 138 22.10 26.99 13.65
C PRO A 138 22.91 27.50 12.44
N VAL A 139 23.93 26.75 12.02
CA VAL A 139 24.68 27.07 10.80
C VAL A 139 23.72 27.11 9.62
N ILE A 140 23.83 28.16 8.80
CA ILE A 140 22.92 28.41 7.68
C ILE A 140 22.98 27.23 6.70
N ALA A 141 21.82 26.66 6.43
CA ALA A 141 21.63 25.62 5.41
C ALA A 141 20.50 26.03 4.47
N ALA A 142 20.80 26.10 3.17
CA ALA A 142 19.84 26.55 2.17
C ALA A 142 18.63 25.61 2.07
N GLY A 143 17.43 26.18 1.96
CA GLY A 143 16.18 25.43 1.74
C GLY A 143 15.69 24.62 2.95
N ARG A 144 16.23 24.88 4.14
CA ARG A 144 15.85 24.23 5.41
C ARG A 144 14.98 25.14 6.26
N THR A 145 14.02 24.56 6.97
CA THR A 145 13.24 25.30 7.98
C THR A 145 14.01 25.43 9.29
N LEU A 146 13.62 26.40 10.13
CA LEU A 146 14.07 26.47 11.52
C LEU A 146 13.03 25.80 12.42
N ILE A 147 13.48 24.90 13.29
CA ILE A 147 12.65 24.19 14.27
C ILE A 147 13.32 24.21 15.64
N TRP A 148 12.57 23.91 16.70
CA TRP A 148 13.17 23.50 17.96
C TRP A 148 13.84 22.13 17.79
N ASN A 149 14.99 21.93 18.41
CA ASN A 149 15.62 20.62 18.47
C ASN A 149 14.83 19.66 19.37
N ASP A 150 15.14 18.37 19.29
CA ASP A 150 14.39 17.33 20.03
C ASP A 150 14.50 17.47 21.56
N VAL A 151 15.52 18.16 22.05
CA VAL A 151 15.76 18.41 23.48
C VAL A 151 14.95 19.62 23.98
N GLY A 152 14.51 20.51 23.08
CA GLY A 152 13.78 21.74 23.39
C GLY A 152 14.65 22.87 23.93
N ASP A 153 15.99 22.73 23.94
CA ASP A 153 16.93 23.71 24.50
C ASP A 153 17.55 24.62 23.41
N GLY A 154 17.15 24.48 22.15
CA GLY A 154 17.65 25.34 21.09
C GLY A 154 17.05 25.10 19.71
N LEU A 155 17.47 25.93 18.75
CA LEU A 155 17.02 25.86 17.36
C LEU A 155 17.92 24.94 16.52
N ALA A 156 17.30 24.24 15.57
CA ALA A 156 17.96 23.35 14.62
C ALA A 156 17.40 23.54 13.19
N ASN A 157 18.18 23.09 12.20
CA ASN A 157 17.71 23.01 10.82
C ASN A 157 16.79 21.80 10.66
N GLY A 158 15.54 22.07 10.31
CA GLY A 158 14.48 21.08 10.13
C GLY A 158 14.41 20.48 8.72
N PRO A 159 13.26 19.91 8.34
CA PRO A 159 13.08 19.33 7.02
C PRO A 159 13.26 20.38 5.92
N SER A 160 13.77 19.92 4.78
CA SER A 160 13.83 20.70 3.56
C SER A 160 12.45 20.84 2.92
N GLY A 161 12.28 21.84 2.05
CA GLY A 161 11.04 22.00 1.28
C GLY A 161 10.64 20.74 0.49
N ALA A 162 11.61 19.96 -0.01
CA ALA A 162 11.35 18.71 -0.70
C ALA A 162 10.83 17.59 0.23
N GLU A 163 11.33 17.54 1.47
CA GLU A 163 10.85 16.58 2.48
C GLU A 163 9.42 16.92 2.94
N ILE A 164 9.12 18.21 3.08
CA ILE A 164 7.76 18.70 3.37
C ILE A 164 6.79 18.35 2.23
N ALA A 165 7.16 18.61 0.98
CA ALA A 165 6.34 18.28 -0.19
C ALA A 165 6.09 16.76 -0.34
N LYS A 166 7.10 15.93 0.01
CA LYS A 166 6.92 14.47 0.07
C LYS A 166 5.92 14.05 1.13
N ALA A 167 5.92 14.69 2.29
CA ALA A 167 4.95 14.39 3.35
C ALA A 167 3.51 14.69 2.91
N GLU A 168 3.29 15.82 2.22
CA GLU A 168 1.98 16.18 1.64
C GLU A 168 1.51 15.17 0.58
N THR A 169 2.42 14.74 -0.29
CA THR A 169 2.15 13.71 -1.30
C THR A 169 1.76 12.39 -0.63
N ASN A 170 2.50 11.96 0.39
CA ASN A 170 2.22 10.73 1.14
C ASN A 170 0.86 10.81 1.85
N ALA A 171 0.50 11.95 2.43
CA ALA A 171 -0.81 12.16 3.05
C ALA A 171 -1.94 12.01 2.02
N THR A 172 -1.77 12.58 0.82
CA THR A 172 -2.74 12.46 -0.28
C THR A 172 -2.90 11.01 -0.77
N LEU A 173 -1.79 10.28 -0.86
CA LEU A 173 -1.80 8.85 -1.21
C LEU A 173 -2.49 8.00 -0.13
N ALA A 174 -2.24 8.29 1.14
CA ALA A 174 -2.89 7.62 2.27
C ALA A 174 -4.41 7.85 2.27
N GLN A 175 -4.85 9.09 2.05
CA GLN A 175 -6.29 9.40 1.93
C GLN A 175 -6.93 8.68 0.74
N SER A 176 -6.24 8.65 -0.40
CA SER A 176 -6.72 7.92 -1.59
C SER A 176 -6.82 6.42 -1.34
N ALA A 177 -5.90 5.84 -0.57
CA ALA A 177 -5.94 4.44 -0.18
C ALA A 177 -7.10 4.15 0.78
N ALA A 178 -7.35 5.02 1.76
CA ALA A 178 -8.51 4.91 2.67
C ALA A 178 -9.84 4.93 1.90
N ASN A 179 -10.01 5.89 0.97
CA ASN A 179 -11.22 5.98 0.13
C ASN A 179 -11.42 4.71 -0.73
N ARG A 180 -10.34 4.12 -1.26
CA ARG A 180 -10.42 2.86 -2.02
C ARG A 180 -10.82 1.68 -1.16
N ALA A 181 -10.37 1.63 0.11
CA ALA A 181 -10.74 0.60 1.06
C ALA A 181 -12.23 0.69 1.44
N GLU A 182 -12.73 1.89 1.73
CA GLU A 182 -14.16 2.12 2.02
C GLU A 182 -15.06 1.76 0.84
N ALA A 183 -14.64 2.10 -0.39
CA ALA A 183 -15.36 1.70 -1.60
C ALA A 183 -15.33 0.17 -1.81
N ALA A 184 -14.23 -0.52 -1.44
CA ALA A 184 -14.16 -1.97 -1.48
C ALA A 184 -15.08 -2.64 -0.45
N ASP A 185 -15.15 -2.10 0.77
CA ASP A 185 -16.08 -2.57 1.80
C ASP A 185 -17.54 -2.41 1.36
N THR A 186 -17.91 -1.23 0.84
CA THR A 186 -19.24 -0.98 0.28
C THR A 186 -19.58 -1.98 -0.84
N ARG A 187 -18.63 -2.28 -1.73
CA ARG A 187 -18.80 -3.30 -2.78
C ARG A 187 -18.98 -4.71 -2.20
N SER A 188 -18.25 -5.05 -1.15
CA SER A 188 -18.37 -6.34 -0.44
C SER A 188 -19.75 -6.49 0.21
N GLN A 189 -20.22 -5.47 0.92
CA GLN A 189 -21.56 -5.45 1.53
C GLN A 189 -22.65 -5.53 0.47
N ASN A 190 -22.52 -4.80 -0.64
CA ASN A 190 -23.45 -4.90 -1.77
C ASN A 190 -23.44 -6.29 -2.40
N ALA A 191 -22.26 -6.90 -2.59
CA ALA A 191 -22.15 -8.25 -3.11
C ALA A 191 -22.79 -9.28 -2.17
N LEU A 192 -22.63 -9.14 -0.84
CA LEU A 192 -23.31 -9.97 0.15
C LEU A 192 -24.83 -9.80 0.08
N GLN A 193 -25.33 -8.56 0.01
CA GLN A 193 -26.76 -8.31 -0.14
C GLN A 193 -27.31 -8.87 -1.44
N SER A 194 -26.57 -8.74 -2.55
CA SER A 194 -26.92 -9.33 -3.84
C SER A 194 -26.90 -10.84 -3.80
N PHE A 195 -25.92 -11.46 -3.12
CA PHE A 195 -25.88 -12.90 -2.91
C PHE A 195 -27.10 -13.37 -2.10
N VAL A 196 -27.40 -12.72 -0.99
CA VAL A 196 -28.60 -13.04 -0.16
C VAL A 196 -29.89 -12.83 -0.96
N LYS A 197 -29.99 -11.79 -1.78
CA LYS A 197 -31.16 -11.57 -2.66
C LYS A 197 -31.23 -12.57 -3.82
N ALA A 198 -30.10 -12.98 -4.38
CA ALA A 198 -30.02 -13.95 -5.46
C ALA A 198 -30.21 -15.39 -4.97
N ASP A 199 -29.96 -15.66 -3.69
CA ASP A 199 -30.27 -16.93 -3.02
C ASP A 199 -31.72 -16.96 -2.50
N ALA A 200 -32.27 -15.79 -2.13
CA ALA A 200 -33.70 -15.63 -1.84
C ALA A 200 -34.59 -15.52 -3.12
N GLY A 201 -33.98 -15.27 -4.28
CA GLY A 201 -34.65 -14.96 -5.56
C GLY A 201 -35.02 -16.12 -6.51
N PRO A 202 -34.57 -17.38 -6.35
CA PRO A 202 -35.12 -18.51 -7.09
C PRO A 202 -36.29 -19.18 -6.35
N MET A 203 -36.63 -18.72 -5.14
CA MET A 203 -37.81 -19.17 -4.40
C MET A 203 -38.90 -18.10 -4.51
N LEU A 204 -39.88 -18.32 -5.39
CA LEU A 204 -41.01 -17.44 -5.75
C LEU A 204 -40.77 -16.38 -6.84
N ASP A 205 -40.65 -16.83 -8.09
CA ASP A 205 -41.50 -16.27 -9.16
C ASP A 205 -41.59 -17.27 -10.34
N LEU A 206 -42.43 -18.30 -10.18
CA LEU A 206 -42.82 -19.17 -11.29
C LEU A 206 -44.35 -19.17 -11.39
N ASP A 207 -44.81 -18.54 -12.46
CA ASP A 207 -46.19 -18.38 -12.92
C ASP A 207 -47.04 -19.66 -12.75
N PHE A 208 -47.97 -19.62 -11.79
CA PHE A 208 -48.86 -20.73 -11.42
C PHE A 208 -50.02 -20.99 -12.41
N ARG A 209 -49.92 -20.59 -13.68
CA ARG A 209 -51.03 -20.75 -14.65
C ARG A 209 -50.83 -21.78 -15.74
N SER A 210 -49.63 -22.34 -15.90
CA SER A 210 -49.42 -23.48 -16.80
C SER A 210 -49.08 -24.71 -15.98
N GLY A 211 -50.10 -25.54 -15.73
CA GLY A 211 -49.98 -26.79 -14.97
C GLY A 211 -49.19 -27.88 -15.70
N ASN A 212 -47.98 -27.60 -16.17
CA ASN A 212 -47.15 -28.60 -16.83
C ASN A 212 -45.64 -28.29 -16.90
N ALA A 213 -45.10 -27.45 -16.03
CA ALA A 213 -43.66 -27.18 -16.00
C ALA A 213 -43.03 -27.63 -14.67
N LEU A 214 -42.29 -28.73 -14.78
CA LEU A 214 -41.28 -29.24 -13.84
C LEU A 214 -41.83 -29.98 -12.61
N LEU A 215 -41.78 -31.31 -12.75
CA LEU A 215 -41.37 -32.24 -11.71
C LEU A 215 -40.03 -31.78 -11.11
N TRP A 216 -40.02 -30.71 -10.32
CA TRP A 216 -39.04 -30.58 -9.27
C TRP A 216 -39.41 -31.65 -8.26
N GLU A 217 -38.87 -32.85 -8.44
CA GLU A 217 -38.91 -33.87 -7.42
C GLU A 217 -38.21 -33.30 -6.18
N ASP A 218 -39.02 -32.84 -5.24
CA ASP A 218 -38.61 -32.61 -3.86
C ASP A 218 -37.76 -33.81 -3.43
N GLU A 219 -36.51 -33.59 -3.01
CA GLU A 219 -35.61 -34.66 -2.56
C GLU A 219 -36.24 -35.49 -1.43
N ARG A 220 -37.21 -34.91 -0.70
CA ARG A 220 -38.01 -35.60 0.33
C ARG A 220 -38.97 -36.66 -0.22
N ARG A 221 -39.21 -36.71 -1.54
CA ARG A 221 -40.09 -37.67 -2.21
C ARG A 221 -39.35 -38.73 -3.02
N ARG A 222 -38.01 -38.64 -3.14
CA ARG A 222 -37.22 -39.65 -3.85
C ARG A 222 -37.02 -40.89 -2.98
N PRO A 223 -37.13 -42.11 -3.53
CA PRO A 223 -36.74 -43.33 -2.84
C PRO A 223 -35.25 -43.24 -2.47
N VAL A 224 -34.93 -43.24 -1.17
CA VAL A 224 -33.55 -43.19 -0.67
C VAL A 224 -33.05 -44.61 -0.45
N MET A 225 -31.84 -44.90 -0.91
CA MET A 225 -31.16 -46.18 -0.75
C MET A 225 -29.77 -45.97 -0.13
N ASP A 226 -29.57 -46.50 1.07
CA ASP A 226 -28.26 -46.55 1.72
C ASP A 226 -27.50 -47.81 1.27
N VAL A 227 -26.28 -47.61 0.76
CA VAL A 227 -25.44 -48.63 0.12
C VAL A 227 -24.04 -48.61 0.76
N PRO A 228 -23.85 -49.31 1.89
CA PRO A 228 -22.57 -49.36 2.61
C PRO A 228 -21.57 -50.38 2.03
N VAL A 229 -21.99 -51.19 1.05
CA VAL A 229 -21.18 -52.22 0.39
C VAL A 229 -21.42 -52.17 -1.12
N ASN A 230 -20.56 -52.80 -1.92
CA ASN A 230 -20.70 -52.82 -3.37
C ASN A 230 -22.09 -53.30 -3.82
N ARG A 231 -22.69 -52.61 -4.80
CA ARG A 231 -24.05 -52.89 -5.28
C ARG A 231 -24.16 -52.72 -6.78
N ILE A 232 -24.97 -53.56 -7.41
CA ILE A 232 -25.39 -53.41 -8.81
C ILE A 232 -26.79 -52.78 -8.82
N MET A 233 -26.99 -51.76 -9.65
CA MET A 233 -28.28 -51.05 -9.78
C MET A 233 -29.24 -51.76 -10.75
N ASP A 234 -30.53 -51.77 -10.41
CA ASP A 234 -31.60 -52.21 -11.31
C ASP A 234 -32.23 -50.99 -12.01
N ILE A 235 -32.62 -51.13 -13.28
CA ILE A 235 -33.30 -50.09 -14.05
C ILE A 235 -34.64 -49.68 -13.46
N ARG A 236 -35.31 -50.57 -12.70
CA ARG A 236 -36.57 -50.26 -12.01
C ARG A 236 -36.39 -49.27 -10.85
N GLU A 237 -35.15 -49.04 -10.43
CA GLU A 237 -34.78 -48.13 -9.34
C GLU A 237 -34.47 -46.71 -9.86
N THR A 238 -34.80 -46.41 -11.11
CA THR A 238 -34.64 -45.07 -11.68
C THR A 238 -35.35 -44.01 -10.82
N GLY A 239 -34.73 -42.83 -10.67
CA GLY A 239 -35.19 -41.75 -9.80
C GLY A 239 -34.77 -41.90 -8.33
N SER A 240 -34.08 -42.99 -7.95
CA SER A 240 -33.61 -43.17 -6.58
C SER A 240 -32.45 -42.24 -6.22
N LEU A 241 -32.41 -41.85 -4.95
CA LEU A 241 -31.27 -41.23 -4.29
C LEU A 241 -30.43 -42.32 -3.62
N VAL A 242 -29.21 -42.57 -4.12
CA VAL A 242 -28.29 -43.60 -3.65
C VAL A 242 -27.20 -42.97 -2.81
N ARG A 243 -27.14 -43.33 -1.53
CA ARG A 243 -26.05 -42.97 -0.63
C ARG A 243 -25.00 -44.08 -0.64
N LEU A 244 -23.82 -43.79 -1.14
CA LEU A 244 -22.66 -44.67 -1.02
C LEU A 244 -21.86 -44.31 0.23
N SER A 245 -21.26 -45.29 0.89
CA SER A 245 -20.41 -45.09 2.07
C SER A 245 -19.36 -46.19 2.16
N SER A 246 -18.34 -45.97 2.97
CA SER A 246 -17.37 -46.98 3.40
C SER A 246 -16.58 -47.62 2.24
N GLY A 247 -16.28 -46.82 1.21
CA GLY A 247 -15.55 -47.29 0.03
C GLY A 247 -16.36 -48.16 -0.92
N ALA A 248 -17.70 -48.15 -0.79
CA ALA A 248 -18.57 -48.94 -1.65
C ALA A 248 -18.49 -48.51 -3.12
N ARG A 249 -18.63 -49.49 -4.01
CA ARG A 249 -18.72 -49.32 -5.45
C ARG A 249 -20.13 -49.60 -5.97
N LEU A 250 -20.73 -48.63 -6.63
CA LEU A 250 -21.98 -48.78 -7.36
C LEU A 250 -21.69 -49.23 -8.79
N THR A 251 -22.36 -50.29 -9.27
CA THR A 251 -22.23 -50.77 -10.64
C THR A 251 -23.52 -50.48 -11.40
N LEU A 252 -23.42 -49.66 -12.44
CA LEU A 252 -24.51 -49.33 -13.34
C LEU A 252 -24.82 -50.51 -14.26
N PRO A 253 -26.09 -50.72 -14.62
CA PRO A 253 -26.45 -51.74 -15.58
C PRO A 253 -25.96 -51.33 -16.99
N ALA A 254 -25.72 -52.30 -17.88
CA ALA A 254 -25.21 -52.05 -19.22
C ALA A 254 -25.97 -50.93 -19.97
N ALA A 255 -25.28 -50.00 -20.58
CA ALA A 255 -25.94 -48.95 -21.34
C ALA A 255 -26.68 -49.58 -22.55
N SER A 256 -27.89 -49.11 -22.85
CA SER A 256 -28.65 -49.56 -24.03
C SER A 256 -29.75 -48.57 -24.41
N VAL A 257 -30.23 -48.67 -25.65
CA VAL A 257 -31.30 -47.80 -26.17
C VAL A 257 -32.59 -47.89 -25.35
N ALA A 258 -32.92 -49.08 -24.84
CA ALA A 258 -34.10 -49.30 -24.01
C ALA A 258 -34.04 -48.62 -22.63
N ARG A 259 -32.86 -48.10 -22.24
CA ARG A 259 -32.60 -47.46 -20.95
C ARG A 259 -32.50 -45.94 -21.07
N ASN A 260 -32.92 -45.36 -22.19
CA ASN A 260 -33.00 -43.91 -22.34
C ASN A 260 -33.84 -43.29 -21.21
N GLY A 261 -33.28 -42.31 -20.51
CA GLY A 261 -33.93 -41.59 -19.42
C GLY A 261 -33.82 -42.27 -18.06
N VAL A 262 -33.16 -43.43 -17.93
CA VAL A 262 -32.81 -44.00 -16.63
C VAL A 262 -31.86 -43.04 -15.92
N CYS A 263 -32.21 -42.65 -14.70
CA CYS A 263 -31.48 -41.69 -13.90
C CYS A 263 -31.28 -42.19 -12.47
N TYR A 264 -30.08 -42.02 -11.92
CA TYR A 264 -29.81 -42.25 -10.50
C TYR A 264 -29.09 -41.04 -9.92
N ARG A 265 -29.54 -40.53 -8.77
CA ARG A 265 -28.78 -39.54 -8.02
C ARG A 265 -27.89 -40.27 -7.03
N VAL A 266 -26.58 -40.14 -7.15
CA VAL A 266 -25.63 -40.84 -6.30
C VAL A 266 -24.85 -39.81 -5.48
N PHE A 267 -24.69 -40.04 -4.17
CA PHE A 267 -23.87 -39.17 -3.34
C PHE A 267 -23.00 -39.93 -2.34
N ASN A 268 -21.86 -39.35 -2.00
CA ASN A 268 -20.95 -39.88 -0.99
C ASN A 268 -21.43 -39.47 0.42
N GLY A 269 -21.74 -40.46 1.24
CA GLY A 269 -22.39 -40.31 2.53
C GLY A 269 -21.46 -40.13 3.72
N ASP A 270 -20.20 -40.55 3.64
CA ASP A 270 -19.28 -40.61 4.80
C ASP A 270 -17.89 -40.04 4.55
N GLY A 271 -17.57 -39.66 3.31
CA GLY A 271 -16.30 -39.03 2.93
C GLY A 271 -15.16 -40.00 2.66
N THR A 272 -15.41 -41.31 2.75
CA THR A 272 -14.50 -42.29 2.15
C THR A 272 -14.75 -42.26 0.65
N MET A 273 -13.71 -42.25 -0.19
CA MET A 273 -13.88 -42.27 -1.64
C MET A 273 -14.74 -43.46 -2.07
N VAL A 274 -15.79 -43.22 -2.85
CA VAL A 274 -16.71 -44.24 -3.39
C VAL A 274 -16.77 -44.12 -4.90
N ASP A 275 -16.99 -45.25 -5.58
CA ASP A 275 -16.89 -45.32 -7.04
C ASP A 275 -18.23 -45.67 -7.68
N ILE A 276 -18.51 -45.05 -8.83
CA ILE A 276 -19.59 -45.46 -9.74
C ILE A 276 -18.92 -46.08 -10.96
N ALA A 277 -19.19 -47.34 -11.21
CA ALA A 277 -18.66 -48.05 -12.36
C ALA A 277 -19.75 -48.51 -13.30
N THR A 278 -19.38 -48.69 -14.55
CA THR A 278 -20.26 -49.24 -15.58
C THR A 278 -20.08 -50.75 -15.72
N ALA A 279 -21.02 -51.38 -16.42
CA ALA A 279 -20.81 -52.74 -16.92
C ALA A 279 -19.60 -52.77 -17.88
N SER A 280 -18.96 -53.94 -17.99
CA SER A 280 -17.76 -54.10 -18.82
C SER A 280 -17.99 -53.63 -20.26
N GLY A 281 -17.16 -52.69 -20.73
CA GLY A 281 -17.19 -52.13 -22.08
C GLY A 281 -17.88 -50.76 -22.21
N ASP A 282 -18.68 -50.36 -21.22
CA ASP A 282 -19.34 -49.06 -21.20
C ASP A 282 -18.46 -48.00 -20.51
N VAL A 283 -18.68 -46.73 -20.84
CA VAL A 283 -18.00 -45.58 -20.22
C VAL A 283 -19.01 -44.55 -19.69
N ILE A 284 -18.58 -43.79 -18.70
CA ILE A 284 -19.28 -42.64 -18.14
C ILE A 284 -18.69 -41.38 -18.77
N HIS A 285 -19.55 -40.52 -19.30
CA HIS A 285 -19.25 -39.26 -19.96
C HIS A 285 -19.56 -38.09 -19.01
N PRO A 286 -18.56 -37.44 -18.39
CA PRO A 286 -18.78 -36.29 -17.53
C PRO A 286 -19.24 -35.07 -18.35
N VAL A 287 -20.34 -34.43 -17.98
CA VAL A 287 -20.84 -33.21 -18.67
C VAL A 287 -19.95 -31.99 -18.42
N ASN A 288 -19.11 -32.05 -17.39
CA ASN A 288 -18.15 -30.99 -17.04
C ASN A 288 -16.89 -30.99 -17.93
N GLY A 289 -16.81 -31.87 -18.95
CA GLY A 289 -15.67 -31.99 -19.84
C GLY A 289 -14.52 -32.84 -19.28
N GLY A 290 -14.77 -33.61 -18.21
CA GLY A 290 -13.85 -34.63 -17.72
C GLY A 290 -13.62 -35.77 -18.72
N ALA A 291 -12.54 -36.53 -18.53
CA ALA A 291 -12.23 -37.67 -19.38
C ALA A 291 -13.28 -38.78 -19.26
N GLU A 292 -13.56 -39.45 -20.36
CA GLU A 292 -14.45 -40.62 -20.39
C GLU A 292 -13.76 -41.80 -19.70
N SER A 293 -14.46 -42.44 -18.75
CA SER A 293 -13.90 -43.53 -17.95
C SER A 293 -14.97 -44.54 -17.58
N GLY A 294 -14.59 -45.81 -17.44
CA GLY A 294 -15.48 -46.86 -16.91
C GLY A 294 -15.74 -46.73 -15.39
N VAL A 295 -15.05 -45.80 -14.72
CA VAL A 295 -15.21 -45.49 -13.29
C VAL A 295 -15.28 -43.98 -13.10
N TYR A 296 -16.29 -43.54 -12.35
CA TYR A 296 -16.51 -42.16 -11.92
C TYR A 296 -16.43 -42.10 -10.38
N PRO A 297 -15.38 -41.49 -9.81
CA PRO A 297 -15.21 -41.42 -8.36
C PRO A 297 -16.04 -40.28 -7.75
N LEU A 298 -16.50 -40.48 -6.51
CA LEU A 298 -17.05 -39.45 -5.62
C LEU A 298 -16.21 -39.40 -4.34
N PRO A 299 -15.17 -38.56 -4.30
CA PRO A 299 -14.16 -38.66 -3.26
C PRO A 299 -14.53 -38.02 -1.93
N ILE A 300 -15.31 -36.93 -1.92
CA ILE A 300 -15.55 -36.14 -0.72
C ILE A 300 -16.97 -36.35 -0.21
N ARG A 301 -17.15 -36.24 1.10
CA ARG A 301 -18.47 -36.28 1.73
C ARG A 301 -19.39 -35.21 1.14
N GLY A 302 -20.55 -35.65 0.66
CA GLY A 302 -21.56 -34.78 0.09
C GLY A 302 -21.34 -34.44 -1.39
N ASP A 303 -20.31 -35.01 -2.04
CA ASP A 303 -20.25 -35.04 -3.50
C ASP A 303 -21.44 -35.83 -4.03
N MET A 304 -22.05 -35.31 -5.08
CA MET A 304 -23.33 -35.76 -5.62
C MET A 304 -23.39 -35.56 -7.12
N VAL A 305 -23.78 -36.61 -7.81
CA VAL A 305 -23.86 -36.67 -9.27
C VAL A 305 -25.18 -37.32 -9.69
N ASP A 306 -25.81 -36.76 -10.71
CA ASP A 306 -26.91 -37.41 -11.43
C ASP A 306 -26.31 -38.21 -12.59
N ILE A 307 -26.51 -39.52 -12.55
CA ILE A 307 -26.09 -40.44 -13.59
C ILE A 307 -27.27 -40.72 -14.51
N VAL A 308 -27.17 -40.34 -15.78
CA VAL A 308 -28.27 -40.42 -16.76
C VAL A 308 -27.86 -41.27 -17.97
N CYS A 309 -28.69 -42.22 -18.37
CA CYS A 309 -28.49 -42.96 -19.62
C CYS A 309 -29.22 -42.27 -20.77
N ASP A 310 -28.51 -41.93 -21.85
CA ASP A 310 -29.10 -41.25 -23.03
C ASP A 310 -29.78 -42.21 -24.02
N GLY A 311 -29.50 -43.51 -23.92
CA GLY A 311 -30.01 -44.53 -24.82
C GLY A 311 -29.72 -44.30 -26.31
N THR A 312 -28.64 -43.62 -26.69
CA THR A 312 -28.31 -43.37 -28.11
C THR A 312 -27.13 -44.21 -28.58
N HIS A 313 -27.17 -44.78 -29.79
CA HIS A 313 -26.07 -45.54 -30.45
C HIS A 313 -25.28 -46.50 -29.54
N GLY A 314 -25.97 -47.50 -28.96
CA GLY A 314 -25.37 -48.45 -28.01
C GLY A 314 -25.64 -48.10 -26.55
N GLY A 315 -26.09 -46.88 -26.26
CA GLY A 315 -26.35 -46.36 -24.92
C GLY A 315 -25.08 -45.83 -24.27
N ARG A 316 -25.16 -44.65 -23.63
CA ARG A 316 -24.07 -44.04 -22.88
C ARG A 316 -24.56 -43.52 -21.54
N TRP A 317 -23.70 -43.58 -20.53
CA TRP A 317 -23.95 -42.98 -19.23
C TRP A 317 -23.34 -41.59 -19.17
N PHE A 318 -24.09 -40.60 -18.72
CA PHE A 318 -23.63 -39.25 -18.48
C PHE A 318 -23.57 -39.01 -16.98
N ALA A 319 -22.45 -38.46 -16.52
CA ALA A 319 -22.33 -37.93 -15.17
C ALA A 319 -22.60 -36.43 -15.20
N CYS A 320 -23.69 -36.03 -14.56
CA CYS A 320 -24.10 -34.65 -14.37
C CYS A 320 -23.92 -34.25 -12.90
N PRO A 321 -22.78 -33.62 -12.54
CA PRO A 321 -22.53 -33.17 -11.18
C PRO A 321 -23.67 -32.27 -10.69
N VAL A 322 -24.29 -32.63 -9.56
CA VAL A 322 -25.28 -31.77 -8.88
C VAL A 322 -24.58 -30.94 -7.82
N ARG A 323 -23.64 -31.56 -7.11
CA ARG A 323 -22.77 -30.91 -6.14
C ARG A 323 -21.47 -31.69 -6.09
N GLU A 324 -20.45 -31.23 -6.77
CA GLU A 324 -19.10 -31.78 -6.62
C GLU A 324 -18.21 -30.70 -6.02
N SER A 325 -17.71 -30.97 -4.82
CA SER A 325 -16.61 -30.19 -4.28
C SER A 325 -15.43 -30.51 -5.17
N GLY A 326 -15.01 -29.57 -6.02
CA GLY A 326 -13.87 -29.84 -6.90
C GLY A 326 -12.60 -30.15 -6.09
N PRO A 327 -11.52 -30.61 -6.76
CA PRO A 327 -10.39 -31.20 -6.07
C PRO A 327 -9.80 -30.25 -5.05
N ILE A 328 -9.53 -30.80 -3.86
CA ILE A 328 -8.82 -30.18 -2.77
C ILE A 328 -7.50 -30.90 -2.69
N ILE A 329 -6.42 -30.15 -2.86
CA ILE A 329 -5.06 -30.70 -2.84
C ILE A 329 -4.24 -29.86 -1.87
N LYS A 330 -3.57 -30.55 -0.96
CA LYS A 330 -2.64 -29.97 0.01
C LYS A 330 -1.35 -30.76 -0.02
N LEU A 331 -0.29 -30.10 -0.47
CA LEU A 331 1.04 -30.67 -0.57
C LEU A 331 1.98 -29.90 0.36
N LEU A 332 2.95 -30.62 0.92
CA LEU A 332 4.02 -30.06 1.72
C LEU A 332 5.37 -30.52 1.17
N ARG A 333 6.36 -29.66 1.37
CA ARG A 333 7.78 -30.00 1.26
C ARG A 333 8.38 -29.91 2.65
N THR A 334 8.72 -31.06 3.21
CA THR A 334 9.20 -31.18 4.59
C THR A 334 10.72 -31.30 4.66
N ALA A 335 11.32 -32.02 3.71
CA ALA A 335 12.76 -32.15 3.57
C ALA A 335 13.36 -30.96 2.79
N PRO A 336 14.63 -30.59 3.04
CA PRO A 336 15.29 -29.55 2.27
C PRO A 336 15.39 -29.97 0.79
N GLN A 337 15.36 -28.99 -0.13
CA GLN A 337 15.57 -29.22 -1.56
C GLN A 337 16.63 -28.25 -2.07
N SER A 338 17.65 -28.76 -2.75
CA SER A 338 18.66 -27.91 -3.38
C SER A 338 18.14 -27.29 -4.66
N ILE A 339 18.45 -26.01 -4.83
CA ILE A 339 18.17 -25.17 -5.98
C ILE A 339 19.52 -24.77 -6.58
N PRO A 340 19.97 -25.40 -7.68
CA PRO A 340 21.25 -25.09 -8.30
C PRO A 340 21.37 -23.63 -8.81
N ALA A 341 22.61 -23.19 -9.01
CA ALA A 341 22.94 -21.82 -9.41
C ALA A 341 22.25 -21.35 -10.71
N GLY A 342 21.76 -20.11 -10.71
CA GLY A 342 21.26 -19.37 -11.89
C GLY A 342 20.08 -20.01 -12.66
N GLY A 343 19.45 -21.05 -12.12
CA GLY A 343 18.44 -21.84 -12.83
C GLY A 343 17.06 -21.79 -12.19
N ALA A 344 16.05 -22.19 -12.97
CA ALA A 344 14.70 -22.40 -12.47
C ALA A 344 14.44 -23.89 -12.26
N PHE A 345 13.85 -24.25 -11.12
CA PHE A 345 13.70 -25.62 -10.65
C PHE A 345 12.27 -25.90 -10.20
N LEU A 346 11.80 -27.11 -10.47
CA LEU A 346 10.50 -27.56 -9.99
C LEU A 346 10.59 -27.86 -8.49
N ILE A 347 9.56 -27.47 -7.76
CA ILE A 347 9.45 -27.85 -6.35
C ILE A 347 8.91 -29.27 -6.30
N GLU A 348 9.68 -30.15 -5.67
CA GLU A 348 9.33 -31.57 -5.54
C GLU A 348 8.55 -31.77 -4.25
N TRP A 349 7.26 -32.10 -4.32
CA TRP A 349 6.46 -32.29 -3.11
C TRP A 349 6.69 -33.68 -2.52
N ASP A 350 7.16 -33.72 -1.28
CA ASP A 350 7.54 -34.97 -0.59
C ASP A 350 6.45 -35.50 0.33
N GLN A 351 5.42 -34.71 0.62
CA GLN A 351 4.28 -35.08 1.45
C GLN A 351 2.97 -34.66 0.79
N VAL A 352 2.08 -35.63 0.57
CA VAL A 352 0.69 -35.39 0.16
C VAL A 352 -0.18 -35.43 1.42
N VAL A 353 -0.59 -34.26 1.90
CA VAL A 353 -1.47 -34.15 3.08
C VAL A 353 -2.90 -34.48 2.68
N GLU A 354 -3.32 -33.98 1.53
CA GLU A 354 -4.63 -34.21 0.97
C GLU A 354 -4.54 -34.19 -0.55
N ASP A 355 -5.10 -35.19 -1.20
CA ASP A 355 -5.35 -35.19 -2.63
C ASP A 355 -6.67 -35.90 -2.84
N SER A 356 -7.75 -35.13 -2.81
CA SER A 356 -9.08 -35.73 -2.80
C SER A 356 -9.39 -36.47 -4.09
N HIS A 357 -8.75 -36.16 -5.21
CA HIS A 357 -9.07 -36.75 -6.50
C HIS A 357 -7.90 -37.54 -7.12
N GLY A 358 -6.81 -37.77 -6.38
CA GLY A 358 -5.64 -38.51 -6.87
C GLY A 358 -4.96 -37.83 -8.06
N LEU A 359 -4.96 -36.49 -8.10
CA LEU A 359 -4.47 -35.69 -9.23
C LEU A 359 -2.99 -35.30 -9.11
N TYR A 360 -2.37 -35.51 -7.95
CA TYR A 360 -0.94 -35.27 -7.79
C TYR A 360 -0.11 -36.32 -8.53
N ASP A 361 0.72 -35.85 -9.46
CA ASP A 361 1.67 -36.65 -10.22
C ASP A 361 3.09 -36.36 -9.74
N GLY A 362 3.69 -37.35 -9.05
CA GLY A 362 5.05 -37.25 -8.53
C GLY A 362 6.14 -37.27 -9.61
N ALA A 363 5.84 -37.67 -10.84
CA ALA A 363 6.81 -37.61 -11.95
C ALA A 363 6.89 -36.20 -12.56
N GLU A 364 5.77 -35.48 -12.58
CA GLU A 364 5.67 -34.10 -13.07
C GLU A 364 5.83 -33.05 -11.95
N TYR A 365 5.90 -33.50 -10.69
CA TYR A 365 5.91 -32.68 -9.47
C TYR A 365 4.78 -31.63 -9.46
N GLY A 366 3.61 -32.05 -9.92
CA GLY A 366 2.48 -31.16 -10.19
C GLY A 366 1.15 -31.88 -10.13
N VAL A 367 0.09 -31.12 -10.35
CA VAL A 367 -1.28 -31.63 -10.40
C VAL A 367 -1.68 -31.72 -11.86
N THR A 368 -2.08 -32.91 -12.33
CA THR A 368 -2.47 -33.15 -13.72
C THR A 368 -3.94 -33.58 -13.79
N GLY A 369 -4.53 -33.55 -14.99
CA GLY A 369 -5.90 -34.01 -15.20
C GLY A 369 -6.98 -33.12 -14.55
N LEU A 370 -6.69 -31.85 -14.32
CA LEU A 370 -7.65 -30.91 -13.73
C LEU A 370 -8.87 -30.71 -14.63
N ALA A 371 -10.06 -30.92 -14.09
CA ALA A 371 -11.30 -30.62 -14.81
C ALA A 371 -11.40 -29.11 -15.15
N PRO A 372 -12.10 -28.72 -16.22
CA PRO A 372 -12.32 -27.33 -16.56
C PRO A 372 -12.98 -26.54 -15.41
N GLY A 373 -12.51 -25.31 -15.17
CA GLY A 373 -13.06 -24.46 -14.11
C GLY A 373 -12.04 -23.48 -13.53
N TYR A 374 -12.40 -22.90 -12.39
CA TYR A 374 -11.59 -21.95 -11.65
C TYR A 374 -11.07 -22.59 -10.37
N TYR A 375 -9.76 -22.48 -10.16
CA TYR A 375 -9.06 -23.02 -9.02
C TYR A 375 -8.34 -21.91 -8.27
N HIS A 376 -8.59 -21.80 -6.98
CA HIS A 376 -7.77 -20.96 -6.12
C HIS A 376 -6.53 -21.73 -5.70
N ILE A 377 -5.40 -21.04 -5.75
CA ILE A 377 -4.08 -21.56 -5.45
C ILE A 377 -3.45 -20.67 -4.39
N ASP A 378 -2.89 -21.29 -3.36
CA ASP A 378 -2.08 -20.63 -2.34
C ASP A 378 -0.81 -21.43 -2.11
N ILE A 379 0.33 -20.79 -2.32
CA ILE A 379 1.65 -21.43 -2.23
C ILE A 379 2.55 -20.57 -1.37
N GLY A 380 3.30 -21.21 -0.48
CA GLY A 380 4.41 -20.61 0.25
C GLY A 380 5.66 -21.45 0.09
N VAL A 381 6.81 -20.81 -0.03
CA VAL A 381 8.13 -21.48 -0.10
C VAL A 381 9.07 -20.85 0.90
N SER A 382 9.62 -21.68 1.79
CA SER A 382 10.54 -21.24 2.84
C SER A 382 11.98 -21.29 2.36
N PHE A 383 12.69 -20.18 2.54
CA PHE A 383 14.12 -20.05 2.30
C PHE A 383 14.84 -19.80 3.62
N PRO A 384 15.93 -20.53 3.92
CA PRO A 384 16.81 -20.18 5.02
C PRO A 384 17.43 -18.80 4.78
N VAL A 385 17.35 -17.94 5.79
CA VAL A 385 17.99 -16.62 5.75
C VAL A 385 19.51 -16.81 5.79
N THR A 386 20.21 -16.15 4.88
CA THR A 386 21.68 -16.20 4.79
C THR A 386 22.28 -14.81 4.92
N TYR A 387 23.61 -14.68 4.89
CA TYR A 387 24.27 -13.36 4.92
C TYR A 387 24.17 -12.59 3.59
N GLU A 388 23.61 -13.21 2.55
CA GLU A 388 23.48 -12.64 1.22
C GLU A 388 22.00 -12.52 0.85
N ALA A 389 21.64 -11.35 0.30
CA ALA A 389 20.32 -11.10 -0.24
C ALA A 389 20.26 -11.65 -1.66
N VAL A 390 19.24 -12.47 -1.95
CA VAL A 390 19.07 -13.12 -3.24
C VAL A 390 17.68 -12.82 -3.78
N MET A 391 17.59 -12.39 -5.03
CA MET A 391 16.30 -12.26 -5.67
C MET A 391 15.75 -13.65 -5.96
N THR A 392 14.52 -13.89 -5.53
CA THR A 392 13.81 -15.15 -5.72
C THR A 392 12.49 -14.90 -6.43
N THR A 393 12.15 -15.80 -7.35
CA THR A 393 10.89 -15.75 -8.09
C THR A 393 10.20 -17.09 -7.98
N LEU A 394 8.92 -17.05 -7.62
CA LEU A 394 8.03 -18.19 -7.57
C LEU A 394 7.04 -18.09 -8.73
N TYR A 395 6.90 -19.17 -9.47
CA TYR A 395 6.00 -19.28 -10.61
C TYR A 395 4.99 -20.41 -10.39
N VAL A 396 3.73 -20.15 -10.73
CA VAL A 396 2.78 -21.21 -11.04
C VAL A 396 2.76 -21.36 -12.55
N GLU A 397 3.04 -22.56 -13.02
CA GLU A 397 2.93 -22.92 -14.43
C GLU A 397 1.65 -23.70 -14.68
N ARG A 398 1.04 -23.46 -15.84
CA ARG A 398 -0.13 -24.17 -16.31
C ARG A 398 0.23 -24.97 -17.55
N PHE A 399 -0.17 -26.23 -17.58
CA PHE A 399 -0.09 -27.08 -18.76
C PHE A 399 -1.32 -26.85 -19.64
N ASN A 400 -1.08 -26.55 -20.92
CA ASN A 400 -2.14 -26.33 -21.91
C ASN A 400 -2.40 -27.56 -22.81
N GLY A 401 -1.83 -28.71 -22.46
CA GLY A 401 -1.86 -29.93 -23.26
C GLY A 401 -0.64 -30.16 -24.15
N THR A 402 0.20 -29.15 -24.35
CA THR A 402 1.41 -29.24 -25.19
C THR A 402 2.67 -28.71 -24.50
N ALA A 403 2.54 -27.64 -23.72
CA ALA A 403 3.65 -27.01 -23.02
C ALA A 403 3.20 -26.41 -21.69
N TRP A 404 4.18 -26.24 -20.80
CA TRP A 404 4.03 -25.51 -19.55
C TRP A 404 4.30 -24.03 -19.78
N ALA A 405 3.40 -23.18 -19.33
CA ALA A 405 3.53 -21.73 -19.43
C ALA A 405 3.24 -21.07 -18.08
N THR A 406 3.98 -20.01 -17.76
CA THR A 406 3.76 -19.22 -16.54
C THR A 406 2.35 -18.62 -16.52
N HIS A 407 1.65 -18.83 -15.39
CA HIS A 407 0.30 -18.33 -15.15
C HIS A 407 0.29 -17.24 -14.06
N LEU A 408 0.95 -17.49 -12.93
CA LEU A 408 1.14 -16.51 -11.85
C LEU A 408 2.62 -16.42 -11.49
N GLN A 409 3.02 -15.27 -10.96
CA GLN A 409 4.37 -15.06 -10.46
C GLN A 409 4.38 -14.19 -9.21
N SER A 410 5.35 -14.43 -8.34
CA SER A 410 5.66 -13.63 -7.16
C SER A 410 7.18 -13.44 -7.08
N ASN A 411 7.63 -12.24 -6.78
CA ASN A 411 9.04 -11.89 -6.71
C ASN A 411 9.33 -11.27 -5.35
N ASP A 412 10.45 -11.66 -4.74
CA ASP A 412 10.93 -11.03 -3.53
C ASP A 412 12.45 -11.17 -3.39
N ILE A 413 13.06 -10.38 -2.51
CA ILE A 413 14.46 -10.46 -2.14
C ILE A 413 14.56 -11.16 -0.78
N THR A 414 15.38 -12.20 -0.68
CA THR A 414 15.53 -12.95 0.57
C THR A 414 16.11 -12.05 1.67
N ALA A 415 15.61 -12.23 2.90
CA ALA A 415 16.11 -11.49 4.04
C ALA A 415 17.53 -11.95 4.39
N THR A 416 18.33 -11.04 4.98
CA THR A 416 19.69 -11.32 5.42
C THR A 416 19.80 -11.51 6.93
N GLY A 417 20.64 -12.44 7.39
CA GLY A 417 20.77 -12.79 8.80
C GLY A 417 21.15 -14.26 9.01
N ASN A 418 20.85 -14.79 10.19
CA ASN A 418 21.14 -16.17 10.57
C ASN A 418 20.02 -16.74 11.47
N GLY A 419 19.77 -18.05 11.38
CA GLY A 419 18.86 -18.77 12.27
C GLY A 419 17.37 -18.47 12.06
N ALA A 420 17.00 -17.88 10.92
CA ALA A 420 15.62 -17.56 10.57
C ALA A 420 15.27 -18.10 9.18
N ASN A 421 13.97 -18.13 8.88
CA ASN A 421 13.44 -18.47 7.56
C ASN A 421 12.65 -17.29 6.99
N HIS A 422 12.74 -17.10 5.68
CA HIS A 422 11.92 -16.16 4.93
C HIS A 422 10.98 -16.95 3.99
N THR A 423 9.68 -16.69 4.04
CA THR A 423 8.71 -17.33 3.16
C THR A 423 8.26 -16.41 2.03
N LEU A 424 8.49 -16.85 0.79
CA LEU A 424 7.91 -16.25 -0.41
C LEU A 424 6.53 -16.85 -0.66
N ARG A 425 5.50 -16.01 -0.80
CA ARG A 425 4.12 -16.46 -1.02
C ARG A 425 3.61 -16.06 -2.41
N LEU A 426 2.78 -16.92 -3.00
CA LEU A 426 2.03 -16.67 -4.23
C LEU A 426 0.60 -17.17 -4.03
N ASN A 427 -0.37 -16.31 -4.31
CA ASN A 427 -1.79 -16.65 -4.23
C ASN A 427 -2.50 -16.11 -5.48
N GLY A 428 -3.46 -16.87 -6.01
CA GLY A 428 -4.35 -16.37 -7.05
C GLY A 428 -5.30 -17.44 -7.59
N VAL A 429 -5.93 -17.14 -8.71
CA VAL A 429 -6.89 -18.04 -9.38
C VAL A 429 -6.33 -18.50 -10.72
N ALA A 430 -6.39 -19.80 -10.98
CA ALA A 430 -6.12 -20.41 -12.29
C ALA A 430 -7.39 -20.88 -12.97
N ARG A 431 -7.54 -20.48 -14.24
CA ARG A 431 -8.58 -20.99 -15.12
C ARG A 431 -8.04 -22.18 -15.91
N ILE A 432 -8.71 -23.32 -15.77
CA ILE A 432 -8.45 -24.54 -16.53
C ILE A 432 -9.51 -24.65 -17.63
N GLY A 433 -9.06 -24.81 -18.87
CA GLY A 433 -9.93 -24.93 -20.05
C GLY A 433 -10.28 -26.38 -20.37
N ALA A 434 -11.16 -26.59 -21.36
CA ALA A 434 -11.61 -27.90 -21.83
C ALA A 434 -10.61 -28.67 -22.73
N THR A 435 -9.32 -28.39 -22.60
CA THR A 435 -8.27 -29.05 -23.40
C THR A 435 -7.99 -30.46 -22.87
N PRO A 436 -7.58 -31.41 -23.74
CA PRO A 436 -7.49 -32.83 -23.41
C PRO A 436 -6.43 -33.19 -22.35
N ALA A 437 -5.52 -32.27 -22.04
CA ALA A 437 -4.64 -32.39 -20.89
C ALA A 437 -4.44 -31.01 -20.24
N THR A 438 -4.46 -31.00 -18.92
CA THR A 438 -4.44 -29.81 -18.08
C THR A 438 -3.62 -30.12 -16.85
N GLY A 439 -2.99 -29.10 -16.29
CA GLY A 439 -2.21 -29.28 -15.08
C GLY A 439 -1.66 -27.98 -14.54
N LEU A 440 -1.23 -28.03 -13.30
CA LEU A 440 -0.54 -26.96 -12.60
C LEU A 440 0.74 -27.54 -12.01
N ARG A 441 1.79 -26.73 -11.92
CA ARG A 441 3.02 -27.05 -11.16
C ARG A 441 3.69 -25.78 -10.69
N VAL A 442 4.64 -25.92 -9.77
CA VAL A 442 5.34 -24.80 -9.16
C VAL A 442 6.81 -24.84 -9.51
N ARG A 443 7.33 -23.69 -9.95
CA ARG A 443 8.73 -23.51 -10.29
C ARG A 443 9.30 -22.35 -9.50
N VAL A 444 10.50 -22.52 -8.95
CA VAL A 444 11.25 -21.50 -8.23
C VAL A 444 12.51 -21.13 -9.02
N LEU A 445 12.90 -19.86 -8.97
CA LEU A 445 14.14 -19.32 -9.57
C LEU A 445 14.83 -18.44 -8.53
N HIS A 446 16.16 -18.44 -8.51
CA HIS A 446 16.94 -17.45 -7.77
C HIS A 446 18.03 -16.83 -8.64
N SER A 447 18.44 -15.61 -8.30
CA SER A 447 19.42 -14.83 -9.08
C SER A 447 20.88 -15.18 -8.81
N ASP A 448 21.14 -16.03 -7.82
CA ASP A 448 22.49 -16.25 -7.32
C ASP A 448 23.29 -17.33 -8.05
N ASP A 449 24.62 -17.19 -8.00
CA ASP A 449 25.61 -18.02 -8.70
C ASP A 449 26.07 -19.25 -7.88
N VAL A 450 25.57 -19.41 -6.64
CA VAL A 450 25.76 -20.62 -5.83
C VAL A 450 24.44 -21.35 -5.60
N THR A 451 24.53 -22.63 -5.24
CA THR A 451 23.35 -23.44 -4.94
C THR A 451 22.67 -22.94 -3.66
N ARG A 452 21.37 -22.65 -3.75
CA ARG A 452 20.52 -22.32 -2.60
C ARG A 452 19.65 -23.51 -2.22
N ASN A 453 18.92 -23.40 -1.11
CA ASN A 453 18.04 -24.47 -0.65
C ASN A 453 16.66 -23.92 -0.30
N ILE A 454 15.63 -24.70 -0.61
CA ILE A 454 14.35 -24.65 0.12
C ILE A 454 14.63 -25.22 1.51
N GLY A 455 14.24 -24.47 2.53
CA GLY A 455 14.45 -24.83 3.93
C GLY A 455 13.60 -26.04 4.32
N ALA A 456 14.16 -26.90 5.18
CA ALA A 456 13.39 -27.95 5.82
C ALA A 456 12.32 -27.31 6.72
N SER A 457 11.06 -27.72 6.57
CA SER A 457 9.97 -27.20 7.39
C SER A 457 8.75 -28.09 7.32
N ASP A 458 8.13 -28.35 8.47
CA ASP A 458 6.89 -29.12 8.52
C ASP A 458 5.69 -28.38 7.91
N LEU A 459 5.74 -27.05 7.80
CA LEU A 459 4.58 -26.22 7.43
C LEU A 459 4.88 -24.99 6.57
N LEU A 460 6.13 -24.55 6.45
CA LEU A 460 6.47 -23.27 5.80
C LEU A 460 6.71 -23.37 4.29
N THR A 461 6.68 -24.59 3.72
CA THR A 461 6.63 -24.80 2.27
C THR A 461 5.41 -25.65 1.93
N TRP A 462 4.40 -25.02 1.32
CA TRP A 462 3.09 -25.62 1.08
C TRP A 462 2.52 -25.25 -0.30
N TRP A 463 1.62 -26.09 -0.78
CA TRP A 463 0.73 -25.79 -1.89
C TRP A 463 -0.68 -26.25 -1.51
N HIS A 464 -1.62 -25.30 -1.48
CA HIS A 464 -3.04 -25.55 -1.42
C HIS A 464 -3.75 -25.22 -2.74
N LEU A 465 -4.54 -26.15 -3.25
CA LEU A 465 -5.41 -26.00 -4.41
C LEU A 465 -6.84 -26.32 -3.98
N HIS A 466 -7.81 -25.50 -4.38
CA HIS A 466 -9.21 -25.89 -4.33
C HIS A 466 -9.99 -25.29 -5.50
N ARG A 467 -10.98 -26.03 -6.02
CA ARG A 467 -11.89 -25.50 -7.04
C ARG A 467 -12.88 -24.53 -6.40
N ILE A 468 -13.06 -23.37 -7.02
CA ILE A 468 -13.96 -22.29 -6.53
C ILE A 468 -15.15 -22.02 -7.44
N GLY A 469 -15.21 -22.67 -8.60
CA GLY A 469 -16.31 -22.51 -9.56
C GLY A 469 -16.02 -23.22 -10.87
N GLY A 470 -17.07 -23.45 -11.66
CA GLY A 470 -17.02 -24.10 -12.96
C GLY A 470 -17.85 -23.32 -13.96
#